data_AF-A0A1I2ISH3-F1
#
_entry.id   AF-A0A1I2ISH3-F1
#
_cell.length_a   1.000
_cell.length_b   1.000
_cell.length_c   1.000
_cell.angle_alpha   90.00
_cell.angle_beta   90.00
_cell.angle_gamma   90.00
#
_symmetry.space_group_name_H-M   'P 1'
#
loop_
_entity.id
_entity.type
_entity.pdbx_description
1 polymer ?
#
loop_
_entity_poly.entity_id
_entity_poly.type
_entity_poly.pdbx_seq_one_letter_code
_entity_poly.pdbx_strand_id
1 'polypeptide(L)'
;MTSDHLLSLTTSFQANSWRGISNQIQVGKSLEMIRNGTYSSRVNRLREYLDKGDRATYDQEKRRLPAITFSANFNVKRNRYSISHYNQLLVLDIDKLNSEQMISTKEVFSTDPYVWAFWESPSKVGLKGLIHFDFGNGFPAEDVNFRHTYGFRKVYTYMLEKYGVEIDKSGSDVTRLCFFSYDPSLWVRKDNFESFPVTYTEADAVVIREIVRSTNYTYAAEPTGNQKFNPYRKNKQKDRTRIQAIIRYLNKRDLSITDSFNNWYQVGYAIANTFTYELGTKYFLSLSKMDGSKFNEDGCKDMMNYCYANSMGKFSFATVVHFAKQMGFKEKREVPKVEEIL
;
A
#
# COMPACT_ATOMS: atom_id res chain seq x y z
N MET A 1 -19.56 11.17 -6.11
CA MET A 1 -18.65 10.46 -7.04
C MET A 1 -19.46 10.02 -8.25
N THR A 2 -18.97 10.16 -9.49
CA THR A 2 -19.71 9.72 -10.70
C THR A 2 -19.02 8.56 -11.38
N SER A 3 -19.78 7.78 -12.18
CA SER A 3 -19.23 6.67 -12.97
C SER A 3 -18.13 7.15 -13.92
N ASP A 4 -18.32 8.28 -14.59
CA ASP A 4 -17.33 8.89 -15.48
C ASP A 4 -16.04 9.28 -14.76
N HIS A 5 -16.14 9.80 -13.54
CA HIS A 5 -14.95 10.10 -12.74
C HIS A 5 -14.18 8.82 -12.42
N LEU A 6 -14.87 7.76 -11.97
CA LEU A 6 -14.23 6.47 -11.69
C LEU A 6 -13.56 5.89 -12.92
N LEU A 7 -14.18 5.98 -14.10
CA LEU A 7 -13.57 5.55 -15.36
C LEU A 7 -12.30 6.33 -15.70
N SER A 8 -12.24 7.62 -15.36
CA SER A 8 -11.11 8.49 -15.64
C SER A 8 -9.91 8.29 -14.71
N LEU A 9 -10.11 7.67 -13.53
CA LEU A 9 -9.04 7.41 -12.57
C LEU A 9 -7.92 6.60 -13.23
N THR A 10 -6.67 6.96 -12.93
CA THR A 10 -5.52 6.21 -13.40
C THR A 10 -5.17 5.10 -12.41
N THR A 11 -4.60 4.00 -12.90
CA THR A 11 -4.17 2.86 -12.09
C THR A 11 -2.78 2.41 -12.51
N SER A 12 -2.06 1.75 -11.61
CA SER A 12 -0.72 1.23 -11.94
C SER A 12 -0.81 -0.13 -12.64
N PHE A 13 -0.22 -0.21 -13.84
CA PHE A 13 -0.18 -1.41 -14.66
C PHE A 13 1.18 -2.12 -14.54
N GLN A 14 1.13 -3.45 -14.46
CA GLN A 14 2.29 -4.32 -14.55
C GLN A 14 2.09 -5.37 -15.65
N ALA A 15 3.12 -5.56 -16.48
CA ALA A 15 3.10 -6.57 -17.53
C ALA A 15 2.99 -8.03 -17.01
N ASN A 16 3.38 -8.25 -15.75
CA ASN A 16 3.19 -9.49 -14.99
C ASN A 16 3.39 -9.23 -13.49
N SER A 17 3.21 -10.25 -12.65
CA SER A 17 3.22 -10.09 -11.18
C SER A 17 4.57 -9.67 -10.55
N TRP A 18 5.70 -9.93 -11.22
CA TRP A 18 7.05 -9.66 -10.68
C TRP A 18 7.76 -8.46 -11.32
N ARG A 19 7.33 -8.01 -12.50
CA ARG A 19 7.89 -6.81 -13.12
C ARG A 19 7.43 -5.56 -12.36
N GLY A 20 8.26 -4.51 -12.40
CA GLY A 20 7.87 -3.19 -11.90
C GLY A 20 6.70 -2.59 -12.66
N ILE A 21 6.20 -1.46 -12.17
CA ILE A 21 5.15 -0.69 -12.83
C ILE A 21 5.68 -0.23 -14.18
N SER A 22 5.03 -0.63 -15.26
CA SER A 22 5.49 -0.34 -16.61
C SER A 22 4.73 0.79 -17.27
N ASN A 23 3.51 1.08 -16.81
CA ASN A 23 2.72 2.22 -17.27
C ASN A 23 1.58 2.54 -16.28
N GLN A 24 0.86 3.63 -16.54
CA GLN A 24 -0.44 3.89 -15.93
C GLN A 24 -1.54 3.76 -16.99
N ILE A 25 -2.67 3.19 -16.61
CA ILE A 25 -3.84 3.08 -17.48
C ILE A 25 -5.10 3.49 -16.72
N GLN A 26 -6.06 4.05 -17.42
CA GLN A 26 -7.34 4.42 -16.82
C GLN A 26 -8.14 3.18 -16.41
N VAL A 27 -8.95 3.31 -15.36
CA VAL A 27 -9.89 2.28 -14.92
C VAL A 27 -10.82 1.89 -16.06
N GLY A 28 -11.40 2.87 -16.76
CA GLY A 28 -12.28 2.61 -17.90
C GLY A 28 -11.60 1.83 -19.02
N LYS A 29 -10.34 2.17 -19.32
CA LYS A 29 -9.55 1.41 -20.30
C LYS A 29 -9.28 -0.02 -19.84
N SER A 30 -9.03 -0.22 -18.55
CA SER A 30 -8.81 -1.54 -17.96
C SER A 30 -10.05 -2.42 -18.09
N LEU A 31 -11.23 -1.88 -17.76
CA LEU A 31 -12.50 -2.60 -17.92
C LEU A 31 -12.80 -2.91 -19.39
N GLU A 32 -12.52 -1.98 -20.31
CA GLU A 32 -12.68 -2.21 -21.75
C GLU A 32 -11.75 -3.34 -22.24
N MET A 33 -10.50 -3.39 -21.77
CA MET A 33 -9.56 -4.46 -22.14
C MET A 33 -10.02 -5.85 -21.66
N ILE A 34 -10.70 -5.92 -20.51
CA ILE A 34 -11.32 -7.16 -20.02
C ILE A 34 -12.52 -7.54 -20.89
N ARG A 35 -13.39 -6.57 -21.20
CA ARG A 35 -14.61 -6.78 -21.98
C ARG A 35 -14.31 -7.23 -23.41
N ASN A 36 -13.42 -6.51 -24.10
CA ASN A 36 -13.07 -6.75 -25.50
C ASN A 36 -12.04 -7.86 -25.66
N GLY A 37 -11.53 -8.43 -24.56
CA GLY A 37 -10.65 -9.58 -24.59
C GLY A 37 -9.26 -9.29 -25.13
N THR A 38 -8.66 -8.16 -24.76
CA THR A 38 -7.27 -7.81 -25.13
C THR A 38 -6.28 -8.92 -24.77
N TYR A 39 -6.55 -9.67 -23.70
CA TYR A 39 -5.75 -10.83 -23.28
C TYR A 39 -6.50 -12.17 -23.37
N SER A 40 -7.57 -12.24 -24.17
CA SER A 40 -8.44 -13.42 -24.30
C SER A 40 -7.67 -14.69 -24.68
N SER A 41 -6.72 -14.63 -25.62
CA SER A 41 -5.89 -15.78 -25.99
C SER A 41 -5.09 -16.35 -24.82
N ARG A 42 -4.49 -15.48 -23.98
CA ARG A 42 -3.76 -15.89 -22.78
C ARG A 42 -4.71 -16.48 -21.74
N VAL A 43 -5.86 -15.83 -21.52
CA VAL A 43 -6.86 -16.27 -20.53
C VAL A 43 -7.50 -17.61 -20.94
N ASN A 44 -7.82 -17.81 -22.21
CA ASN A 44 -8.38 -19.07 -22.70
C ASN A 44 -7.38 -20.22 -22.58
N ARG A 45 -6.10 -19.98 -22.87
CA ARG A 45 -5.05 -20.97 -22.62
C ARG A 45 -4.94 -21.35 -21.14
N LEU A 46 -5.16 -20.42 -20.22
CA LEU A 46 -5.22 -20.75 -18.79
C LEU A 46 -6.40 -21.66 -18.47
N ARG A 47 -7.57 -21.39 -19.06
CA ARG A 47 -8.77 -22.22 -18.87
C ARG A 47 -8.54 -23.65 -19.39
N GLU A 48 -7.85 -23.82 -20.52
CA GLU A 48 -7.49 -25.15 -21.04
C GLU A 48 -6.65 -25.98 -20.04
N TYR A 49 -5.78 -25.36 -19.23
CA TYR A 49 -5.07 -26.10 -18.18
C TYR A 49 -6.01 -26.58 -17.08
N LEU A 50 -7.00 -25.75 -16.70
CA LEU A 50 -8.01 -26.15 -15.71
C LEU A 50 -8.91 -27.28 -16.23
N ASP A 51 -9.31 -27.21 -17.51
CA ASP A 51 -10.11 -28.25 -18.15
C ASP A 51 -9.38 -29.61 -18.18
N LYS A 52 -8.05 -29.58 -18.22
CA LYS A 52 -7.17 -30.77 -18.13
C LYS A 52 -6.84 -31.18 -16.69
N GLY A 53 -7.36 -30.47 -15.69
CA GLY A 53 -7.04 -30.70 -14.27
C GLY A 53 -5.64 -30.22 -13.83
N ASP A 54 -4.90 -29.52 -14.70
CA ASP A 54 -3.55 -29.03 -14.42
C ASP A 54 -3.57 -27.66 -13.71
N ARG A 55 -3.95 -27.70 -12.43
CA ARG A 55 -4.01 -26.50 -11.59
C ARG A 55 -2.63 -25.86 -11.36
N ALA A 56 -1.58 -26.67 -11.30
CA ALA A 56 -0.23 -26.18 -11.04
C ALA A 56 0.28 -25.27 -12.17
N THR A 57 0.12 -25.70 -13.42
CA THR A 57 0.49 -24.89 -14.59
C THR A 57 -0.41 -23.66 -14.71
N TYR A 58 -1.72 -23.78 -14.42
CA TYR A 58 -2.61 -22.62 -14.35
C TYR A 58 -2.08 -21.54 -13.39
N ASP A 59 -1.74 -21.92 -12.16
CA ASP A 59 -1.29 -20.95 -11.14
C ASP A 59 0.07 -20.34 -11.49
N GLN A 60 0.96 -21.10 -12.14
CA GLN A 60 2.25 -20.59 -12.64
C GLN A 60 2.06 -19.61 -13.81
N GLU A 61 1.30 -19.97 -14.83
CA GLU A 61 1.10 -19.16 -16.04
C GLU A 61 0.21 -17.94 -15.74
N LYS A 62 -0.75 -18.02 -14.82
CA LYS A 62 -1.57 -16.87 -14.39
C LYS A 62 -0.70 -15.70 -13.91
N ARG A 63 0.43 -15.99 -13.24
CA ARG A 63 1.37 -14.95 -12.78
C ARG A 63 2.01 -14.14 -13.90
N ARG A 64 1.98 -14.65 -15.15
CA ARG A 64 2.43 -13.98 -16.39
C ARG A 64 1.36 -13.09 -17.02
N LEU A 65 0.10 -13.19 -16.58
CA LEU A 65 -0.91 -12.25 -17.04
C LEU A 65 -0.54 -10.84 -16.57
N PRO A 66 -0.78 -9.83 -17.42
CA PRO A 66 -0.76 -8.46 -16.97
C PRO A 66 -1.74 -8.24 -15.82
N ALA A 67 -1.44 -7.26 -14.98
CA ALA A 67 -2.24 -6.95 -13.81
C ALA A 67 -2.26 -5.45 -13.52
N ILE A 68 -3.26 -5.04 -12.77
CA ILE A 68 -3.49 -3.66 -12.33
C ILE A 68 -3.67 -3.61 -10.83
N THR A 69 -3.25 -2.50 -10.22
CA THR A 69 -3.66 -2.16 -8.86
C THR A 69 -4.71 -1.07 -8.94
N PHE A 70 -5.99 -1.43 -8.74
CA PHE A 70 -7.08 -0.47 -8.81
C PHE A 70 -7.06 0.51 -7.64
N SER A 71 -6.67 0.04 -6.46
CA SER A 71 -6.80 0.79 -5.21
C SER A 71 -5.86 1.98 -5.10
N ALA A 72 -4.70 1.94 -5.76
CA ALA A 72 -3.69 2.98 -5.63
C ALA A 72 -2.73 3.05 -6.82
N ASN A 73 -2.11 4.22 -6.97
CA ASN A 73 -0.97 4.45 -7.86
C ASN A 73 0.32 4.53 -7.05
N PHE A 74 1.45 4.28 -7.70
CA PHE A 74 2.75 4.33 -7.05
C PHE A 74 3.78 5.12 -7.86
N ASN A 75 4.74 5.73 -7.16
CA ASN A 75 5.79 6.55 -7.78
C ASN A 75 6.95 5.73 -8.37
N VAL A 76 7.30 4.61 -7.74
CA VAL A 76 8.56 3.87 -8.06
C VAL A 76 8.34 2.36 -8.11
N LYS A 77 7.80 1.79 -7.04
CA LYS A 77 7.52 0.35 -6.91
C LYS A 77 6.14 0.15 -6.31
N ARG A 78 5.49 -0.97 -6.63
CA ARG A 78 4.24 -1.37 -5.98
C ARG A 78 4.54 -1.88 -4.57
N ASN A 79 4.42 -0.99 -3.59
CA ASN A 79 4.47 -1.30 -2.16
C ASN A 79 3.73 -0.21 -1.37
N ARG A 80 3.41 -0.53 -0.12
CA ARG A 80 2.60 0.29 0.81
C ARG A 80 3.15 1.69 1.06
N TYR A 81 4.43 1.89 0.78
CA TYR A 81 5.14 3.12 1.09
C TYR A 81 5.45 4.00 -0.12
N SER A 82 5.24 3.46 -1.32
CA SER A 82 5.47 4.14 -2.58
C SER A 82 4.17 4.64 -3.20
N ILE A 83 3.05 4.54 -2.46
CA ILE A 83 1.74 5.04 -2.86
C ILE A 83 1.86 6.53 -3.16
N SER A 84 1.51 6.91 -4.37
CA SER A 84 1.47 8.30 -4.83
C SER A 84 0.07 8.87 -4.77
N HIS A 85 -0.93 8.03 -5.01
CA HIS A 85 -2.33 8.41 -5.02
C HIS A 85 -3.20 7.23 -4.59
N TYR A 86 -4.22 7.50 -3.79
CA TYR A 86 -5.18 6.50 -3.31
C TYR A 86 -6.51 6.68 -4.05
N ASN A 87 -6.86 5.70 -4.88
CA ASN A 87 -8.06 5.75 -5.72
C ASN A 87 -9.34 5.43 -4.96
N GLN A 88 -9.24 5.00 -3.70
CA GLN A 88 -10.39 4.59 -2.87
C GLN A 88 -11.24 3.46 -3.49
N LEU A 89 -10.69 2.75 -4.49
CA LEU A 89 -11.31 1.57 -5.08
C LEU A 89 -10.91 0.31 -4.32
N LEU A 90 -11.88 -0.55 -4.06
CA LEU A 90 -11.71 -1.90 -3.55
C LEU A 90 -12.03 -2.90 -4.66
N VAL A 91 -11.13 -3.87 -4.82
CA VAL A 91 -11.42 -5.06 -5.65
C VAL A 91 -12.10 -6.09 -4.76
N LEU A 92 -13.34 -6.44 -5.10
CA LEU A 92 -13.99 -7.65 -4.58
C LEU A 92 -13.40 -8.83 -5.32
N ASP A 93 -13.00 -9.88 -4.60
CA ASP A 93 -12.47 -11.10 -5.20
C ASP A 93 -13.12 -12.31 -4.53
N ILE A 94 -13.87 -13.09 -5.30
CA ILE A 94 -14.55 -14.29 -4.82
C ILE A 94 -14.15 -15.43 -5.74
N ASP A 95 -13.49 -16.42 -5.17
CA ASP A 95 -12.98 -17.60 -5.87
C ASP A 95 -13.78 -18.85 -5.45
N LYS A 96 -13.66 -19.91 -6.25
CA LYS A 96 -14.22 -21.25 -5.99
C LYS A 96 -15.76 -21.30 -5.95
N LEU A 97 -16.41 -20.47 -6.76
CA LEU A 97 -17.86 -20.48 -6.89
C LEU A 97 -18.30 -21.63 -7.81
N ASN A 98 -19.28 -22.42 -7.38
CA ASN A 98 -19.98 -23.35 -8.25
C ASN A 98 -20.98 -22.59 -9.16
N SER A 99 -21.64 -23.29 -10.10
CA SER A 99 -22.54 -22.66 -11.07
C SER A 99 -23.72 -21.91 -10.43
N GLU A 100 -24.32 -22.45 -9.39
CA GLU A 100 -25.44 -21.81 -8.67
C GLU A 100 -24.96 -20.57 -7.92
N GLN A 101 -23.84 -20.68 -7.21
CA GLN A 101 -23.21 -19.57 -6.50
C GLN A 101 -22.74 -18.46 -7.46
N MET A 102 -22.28 -18.81 -8.67
CA MET A 102 -21.95 -17.84 -9.70
C MET A 102 -23.18 -17.04 -10.12
N ILE A 103 -24.34 -17.69 -10.30
CA ILE A 103 -25.59 -17.01 -10.67
C ILE A 103 -26.04 -16.08 -9.54
N SER A 104 -26.14 -16.60 -8.32
CA SER A 104 -26.62 -15.81 -7.18
C SER A 104 -25.68 -14.65 -6.84
N THR A 105 -24.35 -14.84 -6.92
CA THR A 105 -23.39 -13.76 -6.66
C THR A 105 -23.43 -12.69 -7.76
N LYS A 106 -23.65 -13.05 -9.04
CA LYS A 106 -23.87 -12.06 -10.11
C LYS A 106 -25.15 -11.25 -9.91
N GLU A 107 -26.20 -11.88 -9.38
CA GLU A 107 -27.44 -11.18 -9.04
C GLU A 107 -27.24 -10.21 -7.88
N VAL A 108 -26.57 -10.64 -6.81
CA VAL A 108 -26.16 -9.75 -5.70
C VAL A 108 -25.34 -8.57 -6.23
N PHE A 109 -24.35 -8.83 -7.09
CA PHE A 109 -23.45 -7.79 -7.61
C PHE A 109 -24.14 -6.81 -8.55
N SER A 110 -25.15 -7.25 -9.30
CA SER A 110 -25.89 -6.35 -10.20
C SER A 110 -26.93 -5.52 -9.46
N THR A 111 -27.43 -6.00 -8.32
CA THR A 111 -28.48 -5.34 -7.53
C THR A 111 -27.95 -4.52 -6.36
N ASP A 112 -26.79 -4.85 -5.78
CA ASP A 112 -26.20 -4.09 -4.68
C ASP A 112 -25.78 -2.68 -5.14
N PRO A 113 -26.21 -1.61 -4.45
CA PRO A 113 -25.98 -0.23 -4.90
C PRO A 113 -24.51 0.19 -4.91
N TYR A 114 -23.65 -0.48 -4.13
CA TYR A 114 -22.25 -0.12 -3.95
C TYR A 114 -21.33 -0.84 -4.93
N VAL A 115 -21.75 -1.98 -5.48
CA VAL A 115 -21.03 -2.67 -6.56
C VAL A 115 -21.17 -1.87 -7.84
N TRP A 116 -20.04 -1.30 -8.27
CA TRP A 116 -19.98 -0.44 -9.44
C TRP A 116 -19.76 -1.21 -10.73
N ALA A 117 -18.89 -2.21 -10.71
CA ALA A 117 -18.58 -3.04 -11.86
C ALA A 117 -18.20 -4.44 -11.42
N PHE A 118 -18.44 -5.45 -12.26
CA PHE A 118 -17.96 -6.81 -12.01
C PHE A 118 -17.76 -7.63 -13.29
N TRP A 119 -16.93 -8.67 -13.18
CA TRP A 119 -16.59 -9.58 -14.26
C TRP A 119 -16.14 -10.94 -13.75
N GLU A 120 -16.15 -11.94 -14.63
CA GLU A 120 -15.61 -13.27 -14.35
C GLU A 120 -14.08 -13.25 -14.20
N SER A 121 -13.58 -13.93 -13.17
CA SER A 121 -12.15 -14.11 -12.94
C SER A 121 -11.48 -14.86 -14.11
N PRO A 122 -10.14 -14.84 -14.22
CA PRO A 122 -9.46 -15.57 -15.31
C PRO A 122 -9.84 -17.06 -15.39
N SER A 123 -10.20 -17.68 -14.24
CA SER A 123 -10.61 -19.08 -14.17
C SER A 123 -12.06 -19.35 -14.60
N LYS A 124 -12.94 -18.34 -14.61
CA LYS A 124 -14.42 -18.46 -14.65
C LYS A 124 -15.08 -19.16 -13.45
N VAL A 125 -14.31 -19.57 -12.45
CA VAL A 125 -14.82 -20.19 -11.21
C VAL A 125 -14.81 -19.17 -10.07
N GLY A 126 -15.15 -17.92 -10.39
CA GLY A 126 -15.07 -16.80 -9.46
C GLY A 126 -15.38 -15.48 -10.13
N LEU A 127 -15.71 -14.47 -9.32
CA LEU A 127 -16.03 -13.12 -9.74
C LEU A 127 -15.05 -12.12 -9.16
N LYS A 128 -14.83 -11.05 -9.91
CA LYS A 128 -14.17 -9.84 -9.41
C LYS A 128 -15.12 -8.68 -9.53
N GLY A 129 -15.04 -7.75 -8.59
CA GLY A 129 -15.87 -6.54 -8.58
C GLY A 129 -15.10 -5.31 -8.16
N LEU A 130 -15.71 -4.14 -8.34
CA LEU A 130 -15.20 -2.86 -7.87
C LEU A 130 -16.24 -2.15 -7.02
N ILE A 131 -15.80 -1.67 -5.85
CA ILE A 131 -16.52 -0.73 -4.99
C ILE A 131 -15.65 0.51 -4.82
N HIS A 132 -16.24 1.70 -4.76
CA HIS A 132 -15.54 2.92 -4.33
C HIS A 132 -15.97 3.27 -2.91
N PHE A 133 -15.01 3.56 -2.04
CA PHE A 133 -15.26 3.97 -0.67
C PHE A 133 -15.63 5.46 -0.57
N ASP A 134 -16.55 5.78 0.32
CA ASP A 134 -16.75 7.13 0.83
C ASP A 134 -16.39 7.16 2.32
N PHE A 135 -15.27 7.80 2.64
CA PHE A 135 -14.84 7.93 4.04
C PHE A 135 -15.57 9.10 4.75
N GLY A 136 -16.21 10.02 4.03
CA GLY A 136 -16.86 11.18 4.61
C GLY A 136 -15.90 12.14 5.33
N ASN A 137 -16.45 13.25 5.83
CA ASN A 137 -15.67 14.32 6.49
C ASN A 137 -15.22 13.97 7.92
N GLY A 138 -15.88 13.01 8.57
CA GLY A 138 -15.61 12.61 9.96
C GLY A 138 -14.52 11.55 10.10
N PHE A 139 -13.98 11.02 9.00
CA PHE A 139 -12.92 10.03 9.07
C PHE A 139 -11.59 10.70 9.43
N PRO A 140 -10.89 10.24 10.47
CA PRO A 140 -9.64 10.87 10.90
C PRO A 140 -8.56 10.86 9.81
N ALA A 141 -7.61 11.78 9.92
CA ALA A 141 -6.44 11.83 9.05
C ALA A 141 -5.51 10.65 9.32
N GLU A 142 -5.77 9.52 8.65
CA GLU A 142 -5.03 8.27 8.77
C GLU A 142 -4.30 7.93 7.47
N ASP A 143 -3.27 7.09 7.56
CA ASP A 143 -2.53 6.66 6.38
C ASP A 143 -3.36 5.75 5.46
N VAL A 144 -2.95 5.66 4.19
CA VAL A 144 -3.69 4.93 3.15
C VAL A 144 -3.85 3.44 3.48
N ASN A 145 -2.86 2.81 4.10
CA ASN A 145 -2.94 1.39 4.45
C ASN A 145 -3.99 1.17 5.54
N PHE A 146 -4.02 2.04 6.55
CA PHE A 146 -5.07 2.03 7.56
C PHE A 146 -6.44 2.23 6.93
N ARG A 147 -6.63 3.30 6.15
CA ARG A 147 -7.90 3.62 5.50
C ARG A 147 -8.42 2.46 4.65
N HIS A 148 -7.57 1.89 3.81
CA HIS A 148 -7.96 0.79 2.94
C HIS A 148 -8.28 -0.49 3.73
N THR A 149 -7.46 -0.86 4.72
CA THR A 149 -7.71 -2.03 5.57
C THR A 149 -9.01 -1.87 6.37
N TYR A 150 -9.28 -0.66 6.88
CA TYR A 150 -10.51 -0.32 7.59
C TYR A 150 -11.73 -0.44 6.68
N GLY A 151 -11.69 0.22 5.51
CA GLY A 151 -12.76 0.16 4.51
C GLY A 151 -13.02 -1.27 4.02
N PHE A 152 -11.96 -2.04 3.77
CA PHE A 152 -12.05 -3.46 3.42
C PHE A 152 -12.81 -4.24 4.49
N ARG A 153 -12.48 -4.08 5.78
CA ARG A 153 -13.16 -4.81 6.86
C ARG A 153 -14.66 -4.48 6.91
N LYS A 154 -15.03 -3.22 6.68
CA LYS A 154 -16.43 -2.81 6.62
C LYS A 154 -17.16 -3.47 5.44
N VAL A 155 -16.57 -3.48 4.25
CA VAL A 155 -17.16 -4.15 3.08
C VAL A 155 -17.20 -5.67 3.27
N TYR A 156 -16.15 -6.30 3.81
CA TYR A 156 -16.12 -7.73 4.10
C TYR A 156 -17.27 -8.11 5.03
N THR A 157 -17.45 -7.37 6.13
CA THR A 157 -18.54 -7.59 7.10
C THR A 157 -19.90 -7.40 6.43
N TYR A 158 -20.08 -6.31 5.68
CA TYR A 158 -21.30 -6.03 4.94
C TYR A 158 -21.69 -7.15 3.95
N MET A 159 -20.75 -7.59 3.12
CA MET A 159 -21.00 -8.63 2.11
C MET A 159 -21.32 -9.99 2.77
N LEU A 160 -20.60 -10.32 3.84
CA LEU A 160 -20.80 -11.56 4.58
C LEU A 160 -22.15 -11.57 5.31
N GLU A 161 -22.48 -10.52 6.06
CA GLU A 161 -23.70 -10.47 6.86
C GLU A 161 -24.95 -10.30 6.00
N LYS A 162 -24.90 -9.46 4.96
CA LYS A 162 -26.07 -9.17 4.12
C LYS A 162 -26.35 -10.27 3.09
N TYR A 163 -25.30 -10.88 2.54
CA TYR A 163 -25.43 -11.79 1.39
C TYR A 163 -24.84 -13.18 1.62
N GLY A 164 -24.14 -13.43 2.74
CA GLY A 164 -23.38 -14.66 2.94
C GLY A 164 -22.18 -14.78 1.98
N VAL A 165 -21.75 -13.68 1.37
CA VAL A 165 -20.67 -13.66 0.38
C VAL A 165 -19.35 -13.33 1.08
N GLU A 166 -18.48 -14.33 1.21
CA GLU A 166 -17.11 -14.13 1.70
C GLU A 166 -16.18 -13.66 0.56
N ILE A 167 -15.52 -12.52 0.77
CA ILE A 167 -14.52 -11.97 -0.16
C ILE A 167 -13.09 -12.29 0.31
N ASP A 168 -12.14 -12.44 -0.61
CA ASP A 168 -10.74 -12.76 -0.29
C ASP A 168 -10.11 -11.68 0.61
N LYS A 169 -9.66 -12.11 1.80
CA LYS A 169 -9.04 -11.28 2.84
C LYS A 169 -7.78 -10.56 2.38
N SER A 170 -7.09 -11.07 1.36
CA SER A 170 -5.95 -10.39 0.74
C SER A 170 -6.30 -9.08 0.04
N GLY A 171 -7.60 -8.84 -0.23
CA GLY A 171 -8.12 -7.55 -0.68
C GLY A 171 -7.95 -6.42 0.33
N SER A 172 -7.60 -6.71 1.59
CA SER A 172 -7.23 -5.70 2.59
C SER A 172 -5.88 -5.02 2.30
N ASP A 173 -5.04 -5.60 1.44
CA ASP A 173 -3.79 -4.97 1.03
C ASP A 173 -4.04 -3.97 -0.10
N VAL A 174 -3.85 -2.68 0.17
CA VAL A 174 -4.01 -1.61 -0.83
C VAL A 174 -3.12 -1.78 -2.08
N THR A 175 -2.08 -2.63 -1.99
CA THR A 175 -1.17 -2.94 -3.10
C THR A 175 -1.59 -4.16 -3.91
N ARG A 176 -2.76 -4.76 -3.63
CA ARG A 176 -3.18 -6.03 -4.22
C ARG A 176 -3.33 -5.91 -5.73
N LEU A 177 -2.68 -6.83 -6.45
CA LEU A 177 -2.81 -6.96 -7.89
C LEU A 177 -4.13 -7.63 -8.27
N CYS A 178 -4.77 -7.11 -9.31
CA CYS A 178 -5.85 -7.74 -10.03
C CYS A 178 -5.36 -8.13 -11.43
N PHE A 179 -5.22 -9.43 -11.70
CA PHE A 179 -4.88 -9.93 -13.04
C PHE A 179 -6.00 -9.63 -14.03
N PHE A 180 -5.62 -9.27 -15.26
CA PHE A 180 -6.59 -9.14 -16.34
C PHE A 180 -7.29 -10.46 -16.63
N SER A 181 -8.58 -10.36 -16.98
CA SER A 181 -9.42 -11.48 -17.39
C SER A 181 -9.93 -11.27 -18.82
N TYR A 182 -10.84 -12.13 -19.25
CA TYR A 182 -11.64 -11.97 -20.45
C TYR A 182 -13.10 -12.32 -20.15
N ASP A 183 -13.96 -11.30 -20.23
CA ASP A 183 -15.39 -11.41 -19.98
C ASP A 183 -16.18 -10.39 -20.82
N PRO A 184 -16.72 -10.79 -21.98
CA PRO A 184 -17.60 -9.93 -22.80
C PRO A 184 -18.85 -9.45 -22.07
N SER A 185 -19.28 -10.18 -21.02
CA SER A 185 -20.43 -9.84 -20.20
C SER A 185 -20.10 -8.93 -19.01
N LEU A 186 -18.87 -8.41 -18.92
CA LEU A 186 -18.45 -7.47 -17.88
C LEU A 186 -19.49 -6.37 -17.72
N TRP A 187 -20.02 -6.26 -16.51
CA TRP A 187 -21.10 -5.38 -16.15
C TRP A 187 -20.56 -4.12 -15.47
N VAL A 188 -21.14 -2.96 -15.79
CA VAL A 188 -20.82 -1.66 -15.17
C VAL A 188 -22.12 -0.90 -14.92
N ARG A 189 -22.27 -0.39 -13.71
CA ARG A 189 -23.35 0.50 -13.31
C ARG A 189 -23.17 1.87 -13.98
N LYS A 190 -24.10 2.23 -14.84
CA LYS A 190 -24.11 3.53 -15.55
C LYS A 190 -24.68 4.63 -14.67
N ASP A 191 -25.85 4.37 -14.08
CA ASP A 191 -26.64 5.34 -13.32
C ASP A 191 -26.83 4.90 -11.86
N ASN A 192 -27.14 5.85 -10.98
CA ASN A 192 -27.44 5.63 -9.55
C ASN A 192 -26.35 4.83 -8.80
N PHE A 193 -25.09 5.10 -9.14
CA PHE A 193 -23.94 4.54 -8.44
C PHE A 193 -23.77 5.23 -7.08
N GLU A 194 -23.65 4.45 -6.01
CA GLU A 194 -23.36 4.92 -4.67
C GLU A 194 -21.97 4.47 -4.21
N SER A 195 -21.22 5.37 -3.60
CA SER A 195 -19.98 4.99 -2.91
C SER A 195 -20.33 4.35 -1.56
N PHE A 196 -19.60 3.30 -1.19
CA PHE A 196 -19.83 2.60 0.07
C PHE A 196 -19.45 3.49 1.26
N PRO A 197 -20.39 3.85 2.14
CA PRO A 197 -20.11 4.73 3.27
C PRO A 197 -19.29 3.98 4.33
N VAL A 198 -18.09 4.48 4.62
CA VAL A 198 -17.17 3.93 5.62
C VAL A 198 -17.36 4.68 6.93
N THR A 199 -18.18 4.12 7.82
CA THR A 199 -18.41 4.69 9.15
C THR A 199 -17.23 4.42 10.10
N TYR A 200 -16.68 5.49 10.68
CA TYR A 200 -15.58 5.40 11.63
C TYR A 200 -16.08 5.13 13.04
N THR A 201 -15.46 4.17 13.74
CA THR A 201 -15.56 4.01 15.19
C THR A 201 -14.17 3.79 15.78
N GLU A 202 -13.94 4.32 16.97
CA GLU A 202 -12.63 4.17 17.63
C GLU A 202 -12.36 2.71 18.02
N ALA A 203 -13.39 1.95 18.38
CA ALA A 203 -13.28 0.53 18.70
C ALA A 203 -12.78 -0.29 17.51
N ASP A 204 -13.33 -0.07 16.31
CA ASP A 204 -12.84 -0.71 15.09
C ASP A 204 -11.42 -0.25 14.76
N ALA A 205 -11.14 1.04 14.94
CA ALA A 205 -9.85 1.62 14.61
C ALA A 205 -8.71 1.00 15.42
N VAL A 206 -8.90 0.75 16.71
CA VAL A 206 -7.90 0.06 17.57
C VAL A 206 -7.55 -1.32 17.01
N VAL A 207 -8.54 -2.11 16.60
CA VAL A 207 -8.32 -3.44 16.02
C VAL A 207 -7.55 -3.34 14.70
N ILE A 208 -7.95 -2.41 13.83
CA ILE A 208 -7.29 -2.23 12.53
C ILE A 208 -5.85 -1.74 12.69
N ARG A 209 -5.58 -0.82 13.64
CA ARG A 209 -4.22 -0.33 13.91
C ARG A 209 -3.28 -1.51 14.25
N GLU A 210 -3.73 -2.47 15.05
CA GLU A 210 -2.90 -3.64 15.40
C GLU A 210 -2.67 -4.58 14.21
N ILE A 211 -3.69 -4.78 13.36
CA ILE A 211 -3.55 -5.58 12.13
C ILE A 211 -2.56 -4.93 11.16
N VAL A 212 -2.69 -3.62 10.93
CA VAL A 212 -1.78 -2.89 10.03
C VAL A 212 -0.36 -2.92 10.59
N ARG A 213 -0.21 -2.75 11.90
CA ARG A 213 1.09 -2.83 12.57
C ARG A 213 1.74 -4.21 12.38
N SER A 214 1.03 -5.30 12.68
CA SER A 214 1.54 -6.67 12.54
C SER A 214 1.85 -7.06 11.08
N THR A 215 1.04 -6.62 10.11
CA THR A 215 1.28 -6.88 8.68
C THR A 215 2.48 -6.10 8.11
N ASN A 216 2.79 -4.93 8.65
CA ASN A 216 4.00 -4.20 8.28
C ASN A 216 5.29 -4.86 8.82
N TYR A 217 5.22 -5.63 9.91
CA TYR A 217 6.36 -6.39 10.46
C TYR A 217 6.64 -7.71 9.73
N THR A 218 5.70 -8.23 8.95
CA THR A 218 5.81 -9.57 8.34
C THR A 218 6.54 -9.60 6.98
N TYR A 219 7.06 -8.46 6.51
CA TYR A 219 7.92 -8.41 5.31
C TYR A 219 9.39 -8.62 5.66
N ALA A 220 9.73 -9.81 6.17
CA ALA A 220 11.09 -10.32 6.16
C ALA A 220 11.33 -11.10 4.87
N ALA A 221 11.55 -10.38 3.76
CA ALA A 221 12.50 -10.90 2.81
C ALA A 221 13.87 -10.68 3.47
N GLU A 222 14.49 -11.77 3.93
CA GLU A 222 15.90 -11.82 4.34
C GLU A 222 16.70 -10.90 3.41
N PRO A 223 17.35 -9.83 3.95
CA PRO A 223 18.19 -8.97 3.14
C PRO A 223 19.22 -9.86 2.48
N THR A 224 19.23 -9.92 1.15
CA THR A 224 20.26 -10.67 0.44
C THR A 224 21.61 -10.17 0.97
N GLY A 225 22.47 -11.11 1.38
CA GLY A 225 23.66 -10.83 2.20
C GLY A 225 24.59 -9.73 1.65
N ASN A 226 24.47 -9.39 0.37
CA ASN A 226 25.27 -8.37 -0.31
C ASN A 226 24.80 -6.92 -0.14
N GLN A 227 23.66 -6.63 0.51
CA GLN A 227 23.25 -5.24 0.84
C GLN A 227 23.54 -4.83 2.29
N LYS A 228 23.85 -5.78 3.17
CA LYS A 228 24.11 -5.52 4.61
C LYS A 228 25.47 -4.86 4.87
N PHE A 229 26.43 -4.90 3.93
CA PHE A 229 27.78 -4.39 4.15
C PHE A 229 28.21 -3.29 3.16
N ASN A 230 27.98 -2.05 3.61
CA ASN A 230 28.81 -0.86 3.37
C ASN A 230 29.03 -0.34 1.91
N PRO A 231 28.06 0.38 1.32
CA PRO A 231 28.32 1.16 0.10
C PRO A 231 29.11 2.46 0.38
N TYR A 232 29.99 2.85 -0.54
CA TYR A 232 30.80 4.08 -0.51
C TYR A 232 29.96 5.35 -0.16
N ARG A 233 30.54 6.29 0.62
CA ARG A 233 30.02 7.64 0.97
C ARG A 233 29.04 7.78 2.16
N LYS A 234 28.86 6.77 3.01
CA LYS A 234 28.09 6.87 4.28
C LYS A 234 28.96 7.36 5.47
N ASN A 235 28.31 7.65 6.60
CA ASN A 235 28.96 8.01 7.89
C ASN A 235 29.78 9.31 7.89
N LYS A 236 29.41 10.32 7.10
CA LYS A 236 30.12 11.62 7.11
C LYS A 236 30.18 12.18 8.54
N GLN A 237 31.37 12.62 8.95
CA GLN A 237 31.62 13.07 10.32
C GLN A 237 30.65 14.19 10.75
N LYS A 238 30.33 15.12 9.84
CA LYS A 238 29.34 16.18 10.08
C LYS A 238 27.95 15.63 10.45
N ASP A 239 27.50 14.59 9.78
CA ASP A 239 26.18 14.01 9.98
C ASP A 239 26.16 13.20 11.28
N ARG A 240 27.26 12.53 11.64
CA ARG A 240 27.45 11.85 12.94
C ARG A 240 27.38 12.83 14.11
N THR A 241 28.09 13.94 14.04
CA THR A 241 28.06 14.97 15.09
C THR A 241 26.66 15.55 15.22
N ARG A 242 26.00 15.80 14.09
CA ARG A 242 24.67 16.41 14.04
C ARG A 242 23.57 15.49 14.56
N ILE A 243 23.55 14.21 14.19
CA ILE A 243 22.56 13.26 14.71
C ILE A 243 22.70 13.07 16.23
N GLN A 244 23.93 13.02 16.75
CA GLN A 244 24.15 12.94 18.19
C GLN A 244 23.67 14.20 18.92
N ALA A 245 23.84 15.38 18.32
CA ALA A 245 23.30 16.62 18.87
C ALA A 245 21.76 16.64 18.88
N ILE A 246 21.13 16.15 17.82
CA ILE A 246 19.67 16.01 17.72
C ILE A 246 19.16 15.05 18.79
N ILE A 247 19.72 13.84 18.89
CA ILE A 247 19.34 12.83 19.89
C ILE A 247 19.44 13.42 21.30
N ARG A 248 20.55 14.08 21.64
CA ARG A 248 20.71 14.72 22.96
C ARG A 248 19.66 15.81 23.22
N TYR A 249 19.35 16.63 22.21
CA TYR A 249 18.39 17.72 22.35
C TYR A 249 16.98 17.19 22.62
N LEU A 250 16.55 16.21 21.82
CA LEU A 250 15.23 15.59 21.90
C LEU A 250 15.08 14.83 23.21
N ASN A 251 16.08 14.02 23.58
CA ASN A 251 16.03 13.21 24.80
C ASN A 251 15.98 14.06 26.07
N LYS A 252 16.65 15.22 26.10
CA LYS A 252 16.59 16.14 27.24
C LYS A 252 15.22 16.79 27.44
N ARG A 253 14.36 16.79 26.40
CA ARG A 253 13.08 17.49 26.37
C ARG A 253 11.88 16.57 26.23
N ASP A 254 12.12 15.26 26.21
CA ASP A 254 11.09 14.25 25.99
C ASP A 254 10.27 14.50 24.71
N LEU A 255 10.99 14.85 23.63
CA LEU A 255 10.39 15.12 22.32
C LEU A 255 10.71 13.97 21.37
N SER A 256 9.73 13.54 20.58
CA SER A 256 9.94 12.52 19.56
C SER A 256 9.76 13.07 18.15
N ILE A 257 10.57 12.53 17.24
CA ILE A 257 10.43 12.72 15.78
C ILE A 257 10.04 11.40 15.09
N THR A 258 9.61 10.41 15.85
CA THR A 258 9.22 9.06 15.41
C THR A 258 7.88 8.62 16.00
N ASP A 259 7.12 9.56 16.56
CA ASP A 259 5.87 9.39 17.31
C ASP A 259 4.68 8.86 16.49
N SER A 260 4.78 8.98 15.17
CA SER A 260 3.85 8.45 14.17
C SER A 260 4.58 7.52 13.21
N PHE A 261 3.85 6.54 12.67
CA PHE A 261 4.41 5.58 11.71
C PHE A 261 5.04 6.27 10.49
N ASN A 262 4.41 7.32 9.96
CA ASN A 262 4.93 8.08 8.82
C ASN A 262 6.28 8.74 9.15
N ASN A 263 6.41 9.37 10.33
CA ASN A 263 7.66 9.98 10.76
C ASN A 263 8.73 8.91 11.02
N TRP A 264 8.37 7.84 11.75
CA TRP A 264 9.23 6.69 12.03
C TRP A 264 9.80 6.06 10.76
N TYR A 265 8.95 5.89 9.74
CA TYR A 265 9.33 5.38 8.43
C TYR A 265 10.30 6.30 7.67
N GLN A 266 9.97 7.59 7.59
CA GLN A 266 10.81 8.58 6.90
C GLN A 266 12.17 8.75 7.58
N VAL A 267 12.20 8.78 8.91
CA VAL A 267 13.42 8.82 9.71
C VAL A 267 14.24 7.55 9.49
N GLY A 268 13.61 6.37 9.50
CA GLY A 268 14.28 5.09 9.27
C GLY A 268 15.04 5.05 7.93
N TYR A 269 14.40 5.49 6.84
CA TYR A 269 15.09 5.60 5.56
C TYR A 269 16.17 6.68 5.51
N ALA A 270 15.92 7.85 6.11
CA ALA A 270 16.92 8.90 6.16
C ALA A 270 18.19 8.42 6.88
N ILE A 271 18.03 7.68 7.97
CA ILE A 271 19.12 7.03 8.70
C ILE A 271 19.78 5.94 7.84
N ALA A 272 19.01 5.05 7.22
CA ALA A 272 19.53 3.97 6.38
C ALA A 272 20.31 4.48 5.16
N ASN A 273 19.90 5.59 4.55
CA ASN A 273 20.61 6.25 3.45
C ASN A 273 21.90 6.97 3.92
N THR A 274 21.99 7.34 5.19
CA THR A 274 23.08 8.18 5.71
C THR A 274 24.18 7.39 6.44
N PHE A 275 23.80 6.37 7.21
CA PHE A 275 24.70 5.64 8.10
C PHE A 275 24.83 4.16 7.73
N THR A 276 25.93 3.51 8.15
CA THR A 276 26.05 2.05 8.08
C THR A 276 25.08 1.37 9.03
N TYR A 277 24.73 0.12 8.74
CA TYR A 277 23.69 -0.64 9.46
C TYR A 277 23.79 -0.55 10.99
N GLU A 278 24.97 -0.83 11.54
CA GLU A 278 25.19 -0.79 12.99
C GLU A 278 24.94 0.60 13.59
N LEU A 279 25.53 1.64 12.99
CA LEU A 279 25.37 3.02 13.46
C LEU A 279 23.94 3.53 13.24
N GLY A 280 23.35 3.21 12.09
CA GLY A 280 22.00 3.61 11.75
C GLY A 280 20.99 3.01 12.72
N THR A 281 21.08 1.69 12.96
CA THR A 281 20.22 1.00 13.93
C THR A 281 20.38 1.59 15.34
N LYS A 282 21.62 1.85 15.76
CA LYS A 282 21.88 2.52 17.04
C LYS A 282 21.22 3.90 17.14
N TYR A 283 21.36 4.74 16.12
CA TYR A 283 20.76 6.09 16.13
C TYR A 283 19.24 6.04 16.05
N PHE A 284 18.69 5.14 15.24
CA PHE A 284 17.26 4.97 15.09
C PHE A 284 16.61 4.51 16.39
N LEU A 285 17.17 3.49 17.04
CA LEU A 285 16.73 3.05 18.37
C LEU A 285 16.81 4.19 19.39
N SER A 286 17.87 5.00 19.35
CA SER A 286 18.00 6.14 20.26
C SER A 286 16.93 7.20 20.03
N LEU A 287 16.50 7.40 18.78
CA LEU A 287 15.40 8.30 18.42
C LEU A 287 14.06 7.71 18.89
N SER A 288 13.78 6.45 18.56
CA SER A 288 12.51 5.78 18.85
C SER A 288 12.28 5.49 20.34
N LYS A 289 13.33 5.44 21.16
CA LYS A 289 13.17 5.34 22.62
C LYS A 289 12.37 6.50 23.23
N MET A 290 12.34 7.66 22.56
CA MET A 290 11.56 8.82 22.98
C MET A 290 10.06 8.67 22.67
N ASP A 291 9.64 7.58 22.01
CA ASP A 291 8.22 7.28 21.76
C ASP A 291 7.50 6.72 23.01
N GLY A 292 8.20 6.56 24.13
CA GLY A 292 7.63 6.13 25.41
C GLY A 292 6.98 4.76 25.31
N SER A 293 5.70 4.66 25.68
CA SER A 293 4.94 3.40 25.64
C SER A 293 4.74 2.82 24.24
N LYS A 294 4.98 3.60 23.18
CA LYS A 294 4.93 3.13 21.78
C LYS A 294 6.25 2.49 21.33
N PHE A 295 7.34 2.63 22.08
CA PHE A 295 8.64 2.09 21.70
C PHE A 295 8.63 0.55 21.67
N ASN A 296 9.04 -0.01 20.53
CA ASN A 296 9.26 -1.45 20.37
C ASN A 296 10.65 -1.66 19.76
N GLU A 297 11.57 -2.23 20.53
CA GLU A 297 12.96 -2.43 20.10
C GLU A 297 13.07 -3.37 18.90
N ASP A 298 12.37 -4.51 18.93
CA ASP A 298 12.41 -5.47 17.83
C ASP A 298 11.75 -4.90 16.59
N GLY A 299 10.65 -4.16 16.77
CA GLY A 299 10.03 -3.43 15.67
C GLY A 299 10.94 -2.37 15.04
N CYS A 300 11.79 -1.70 15.84
CA CYS A 300 12.81 -0.80 15.31
C CYS A 300 13.89 -1.54 14.52
N LYS A 301 14.33 -2.71 14.99
CA LYS A 301 15.30 -3.54 14.24
C LYS A 301 14.71 -4.00 12.91
N ASP A 302 13.45 -4.41 12.90
CA ASP A 302 12.74 -4.82 11.69
C ASP A 302 12.57 -3.65 10.70
N MET A 303 12.18 -2.47 11.19
CA MET A 303 12.11 -1.25 10.37
C MET A 303 13.47 -0.91 9.77
N MET A 304 14.56 -1.02 10.54
CA MET A 304 15.90 -0.78 10.00
C MET A 304 16.31 -1.84 8.97
N ASN A 305 16.06 -3.12 9.23
CA ASN A 305 16.26 -4.19 8.25
C ASN A 305 15.53 -3.90 6.94
N TYR A 306 14.26 -3.51 7.04
CA TYR A 306 13.43 -3.10 5.92
C TYR A 306 14.04 -1.91 5.16
N CYS A 307 14.38 -0.84 5.87
CA CYS A 307 14.93 0.37 5.26
C CYS A 307 16.25 0.10 4.53
N TYR A 308 17.15 -0.71 5.09
CA TYR A 308 18.42 -1.06 4.43
C TYR A 308 18.23 -1.95 3.20
N ALA A 309 17.30 -2.91 3.24
CA ALA A 309 16.97 -3.75 2.09
C ALA A 309 16.28 -2.98 0.95
N ASN A 310 15.59 -1.88 1.28
CA ASN A 310 14.74 -1.14 0.34
C ASN A 310 15.20 0.30 0.08
N SER A 311 16.39 0.68 0.53
CA SER A 311 16.89 2.06 0.46
C SER A 311 17.12 2.51 -0.98
N MET A 312 16.33 3.48 -1.45
CA MET A 312 16.43 4.04 -2.82
C MET A 312 16.92 5.51 -2.84
N GLY A 313 17.48 6.03 -1.75
CA GLY A 313 18.03 7.40 -1.69
C GLY A 313 17.02 8.54 -1.61
N LYS A 314 15.72 8.25 -1.55
CA LYS A 314 14.63 9.26 -1.56
C LYS A 314 14.62 10.17 -0.32
N PHE A 315 14.91 9.63 0.85
CA PHE A 315 14.96 10.40 2.11
C PHE A 315 16.41 10.58 2.53
N SER A 316 16.84 11.83 2.66
CA SER A 316 18.22 12.17 3.04
C SER A 316 18.30 12.55 4.52
N PHE A 317 19.50 12.73 5.04
CA PHE A 317 19.70 13.21 6.41
C PHE A 317 18.97 14.53 6.73
N ALA A 318 18.68 15.35 5.71
CA ALA A 318 17.89 16.57 5.86
C ALA A 318 16.48 16.32 6.43
N THR A 319 15.88 15.14 6.18
CA THR A 319 14.59 14.75 6.74
C THR A 319 14.63 14.67 8.26
N VAL A 320 15.66 14.05 8.83
CA VAL A 320 15.84 13.96 10.29
C VAL A 320 16.03 15.35 10.90
N VAL A 321 16.82 16.19 10.23
CA VAL A 321 17.05 17.58 10.65
C VAL A 321 15.76 18.39 10.58
N HIS A 322 14.95 18.22 9.54
CA HIS A 322 13.68 18.92 9.38
C HIS A 322 12.72 18.62 10.53
N PHE A 323 12.50 17.35 10.85
CA PHE A 323 11.67 16.98 11.99
C PHE A 323 12.24 17.47 13.32
N ALA A 324 13.56 17.39 13.51
CA ALA A 324 14.19 17.96 14.71
C ALA A 324 13.96 19.48 14.83
N LYS A 325 14.04 20.22 13.72
CA LYS A 325 13.77 21.68 13.68
C LYS A 325 12.31 21.99 13.99
N GLN A 326 11.36 21.18 13.51
CA GLN A 326 9.96 21.30 13.89
C GLN A 326 9.75 21.12 15.39
N MET A 327 10.56 20.26 16.03
CA MET A 327 10.61 20.10 17.49
C MET A 327 11.45 21.16 18.21
N GLY A 328 11.87 22.23 17.52
CA GLY A 328 12.60 23.35 18.10
C GLY A 328 14.13 23.21 18.16
N PHE A 329 14.71 22.19 17.54
CA PHE A 329 16.17 22.05 17.45
C PHE A 329 16.78 23.21 16.65
N LYS A 330 17.73 23.92 17.26
CA LYS A 330 18.49 25.00 16.61
C LYS A 330 19.95 24.58 16.45
N GLU A 331 20.52 24.86 15.29
CA GLU A 331 21.92 24.60 15.02
C GLU A 331 22.76 25.72 15.65
N LYS A 332 23.90 25.39 16.26
CA LYS A 332 24.78 26.41 16.85
C LYS A 332 25.45 27.23 15.72
N ARG A 333 24.89 28.42 15.47
CA ARG A 333 25.34 29.59 14.68
C ARG A 333 25.64 29.37 13.18
N GLU A 334 24.73 29.86 12.34
CA GLU A 334 25.15 30.74 11.23
C GLU A 334 25.58 32.08 11.84
N VAL A 335 26.78 32.54 11.51
CA VAL A 335 27.22 33.91 11.81
C VAL A 335 26.40 34.83 10.89
N PRO A 336 25.76 35.89 11.40
CA PRO A 336 25.11 36.87 10.53
C PRO A 336 26.15 37.43 9.58
N LYS A 337 25.88 37.44 8.27
CA LYS A 337 26.68 38.24 7.33
C LYS A 337 26.58 39.69 7.80
N VAL A 338 27.72 40.25 8.19
CA VAL A 338 27.84 41.70 8.35
C VAL A 338 27.64 42.28 6.96
N GLU A 339 26.62 43.11 6.79
CA GLU A 339 26.53 44.01 5.63
C GLU A 339 27.74 44.94 5.72
N GLU A 340 28.68 44.80 4.80
CA GLU A 340 29.69 45.82 4.55
C GLU A 340 28.95 47.07 4.05
N ILE A 341 28.77 48.03 4.96
CA ILE A 341 28.56 49.42 4.58
C ILE A 341 29.93 49.95 4.14
N LEU A 342 30.13 50.05 2.83
CA LEU A 342 30.94 51.08 2.18
C LEU A 342 30.34 51.43 0.81
#